data_AF-A0A183PMK1-F1
#
_entry.id   AF-A0A183PMK1-F1
#
_cell.length_a   1.000
_cell.length_b   1.000
_cell.length_c   1.000
_cell.angle_alpha   90.00
_cell.angle_beta   90.00
_cell.angle_gamma   90.00
#
_symmetry.space_group_name_H-M   'P 1'
#
loop_
_entity.id
_entity.type
_entity.pdbx_description
1 polymer ?
#
loop_
_entity_poly.entity_id
_entity_poly.type
_entity_poly.pdbx_seq_one_letter_code
_entity_poly.pdbx_strand_id
1 'polypeptide(L)'
;SDAEYNRQYIEYAKRIRSAVNVNDPAAYYVWQYLNDGNSVSPLIGLDINLYPIFLEDVTGRGTNVVILDDGLDTSHPDLQANYDETISVNMDRPQENGLSPRGPRKIIPENDGHGTRCAGLAGAVINNSFCSHGVAPKTKLGGIRMLTGLVTDFVEAKGLSYKVELINIFCSSWGPSDDGITMDLPHKYAKDSLSHGLAK
;
A
#
# COMPACT_ATOMS: atom_id res chain seq x y z
N SER A 1 1.21 10.41 -35.41
CA SER A 1 1.27 8.94 -35.39
C SER A 1 1.79 8.51 -34.04
N ASP A 2 1.52 7.28 -33.62
CA ASP A 2 1.98 6.73 -32.34
C ASP A 2 3.51 6.73 -32.22
N ALA A 3 4.23 6.63 -33.34
CA ALA A 3 5.69 6.71 -33.37
C ALA A 3 6.25 8.06 -32.87
N GLU A 4 5.57 9.17 -33.17
CA GLU A 4 6.00 10.50 -32.72
C GLU A 4 5.69 10.69 -31.23
N TYR A 5 4.51 10.26 -30.78
CA TYR A 5 4.16 10.24 -29.36
C TYR A 5 5.18 9.41 -28.55
N ASN A 6 5.47 8.18 -28.99
CA ASN A 6 6.40 7.29 -28.32
C ASN A 6 7.79 7.92 -28.19
N ARG A 7 8.28 8.56 -29.26
CA ARG A 7 9.57 9.26 -29.23
C ARG A 7 9.57 10.38 -28.20
N GLN A 8 8.53 11.21 -28.18
CA GLN A 8 8.42 12.33 -27.24
C GLN A 8 8.29 11.85 -25.80
N TYR A 9 7.52 10.79 -25.55
CA TYR A 9 7.34 10.24 -24.22
C TYR A 9 8.64 9.63 -23.68
N ILE A 10 9.39 8.88 -24.49
CA ILE A 10 10.68 8.33 -24.07
C ILE A 10 11.65 9.45 -23.65
N GLU A 11 11.72 10.54 -24.41
CA GLU A 11 12.57 11.68 -24.06
C GLU A 11 12.08 12.40 -22.80
N TYR A 12 10.77 12.53 -22.62
CA TYR A 12 10.17 13.02 -21.38
C TYR A 12 10.51 12.14 -20.18
N ALA A 13 10.35 10.82 -20.30
CA ALA A 13 10.63 9.86 -19.24
C ALA A 13 12.10 9.89 -18.80
N LYS A 14 13.03 10.01 -19.75
CA LYS A 14 14.46 10.20 -19.44
C LYS A 14 14.71 11.48 -18.63
N ARG A 15 14.12 12.60 -19.06
CA ARG A 15 14.28 13.90 -18.38
C ARG A 15 13.70 13.86 -16.97
N ILE A 16 12.50 13.34 -16.82
CA ILE A 16 11.83 13.34 -15.52
C ILE A 16 12.46 12.36 -14.53
N ARG A 17 12.92 11.20 -15.00
CA ARG A 17 13.68 10.25 -14.17
C ARG A 17 14.97 10.90 -13.65
N SER A 18 15.69 11.62 -14.50
CA SER A 18 16.89 12.37 -14.10
C SER A 18 16.58 13.53 -13.14
N ALA A 19 15.42 14.19 -13.28
CA ALA A 19 15.03 15.31 -12.43
C ALA A 19 14.61 14.85 -11.03
N VAL A 20 13.84 13.76 -10.93
CA VAL A 20 13.43 13.15 -9.65
C VAL A 20 14.61 12.44 -8.97
N ASN A 21 15.52 11.86 -9.75
CA ASN A 21 16.79 11.26 -9.30
C ASN A 21 16.60 10.20 -8.19
N VAL A 22 15.78 9.19 -8.49
CA VAL A 22 15.54 8.05 -7.59
C VAL A 22 16.75 7.11 -7.54
N ASN A 23 17.25 6.78 -6.34
CA ASN A 23 18.40 5.88 -6.15
C ASN A 23 18.03 4.41 -5.89
N ASP A 24 16.74 4.10 -5.77
CA ASP A 24 16.26 2.77 -5.43
C ASP A 24 16.41 1.82 -6.65
N PRO A 25 17.07 0.66 -6.48
CA PRO A 25 17.56 -0.15 -7.61
C PRO A 25 16.44 -0.74 -8.47
N ALA A 26 15.25 -0.96 -7.91
CA ALA A 26 14.10 -1.51 -8.61
C ALA A 26 13.14 -0.45 -9.14
N ALA A 27 13.35 0.85 -8.88
CA ALA A 27 12.48 1.93 -9.37
C ALA A 27 12.30 1.90 -10.90
N TYR A 28 13.34 1.50 -11.64
CA TYR A 28 13.28 1.34 -13.09
C TYR A 28 12.27 0.26 -13.56
N TYR A 29 12.03 -0.78 -12.76
CA TYR A 29 11.14 -1.89 -13.13
C TYR A 29 9.66 -1.62 -12.79
N VAL A 30 9.38 -0.55 -12.05
CA VAL A 30 8.02 -0.20 -11.61
C VAL A 30 7.31 0.59 -12.71
N TRP A 31 7.02 -0.10 -13.81
CA TRP A 31 6.45 0.47 -15.03
C TRP A 31 5.17 1.28 -14.77
N GLN A 32 4.37 0.89 -13.78
CA GLN A 32 3.14 1.61 -13.45
C GLN A 32 3.36 3.05 -12.97
N TYR A 33 4.59 3.45 -12.60
CA TYR A 33 4.90 4.81 -12.16
C TYR A 33 5.55 5.68 -13.25
N LEU A 34 6.27 5.06 -14.19
CA LEU A 34 6.85 5.71 -15.36
C LEU A 34 7.19 4.66 -16.44
N ASN A 35 6.37 4.58 -17.49
CA ASN A 35 6.44 3.55 -18.51
C ASN A 35 7.05 4.06 -19.83
N ASP A 36 8.37 3.94 -19.96
CA ASP A 36 9.11 4.33 -21.17
C ASP A 36 9.22 3.21 -22.23
N GLY A 37 8.54 2.07 -22.03
CA GLY A 37 8.56 0.93 -22.94
C GLY A 37 9.77 0.00 -22.83
N ASN A 38 10.77 0.31 -21.99
CA ASN A 38 12.05 -0.43 -21.93
C ASN A 38 12.25 -1.25 -20.65
N SER A 39 11.30 -1.21 -19.71
CA SER A 39 11.41 -1.89 -18.43
C SER A 39 10.68 -3.24 -18.43
N VAL A 40 9.36 -3.22 -18.21
CA VAL A 40 8.53 -4.44 -18.04
C VAL A 40 7.33 -4.45 -19.00
N SER A 41 6.81 -3.28 -19.35
CA SER A 41 5.65 -3.12 -20.23
C SER A 41 6.07 -2.42 -21.53
N PRO A 42 5.60 -2.89 -22.71
CA PRO A 42 5.87 -2.22 -23.99
C PRO A 42 4.90 -1.04 -24.25
N LEU A 43 3.92 -0.82 -23.38
CA LEU A 43 2.84 0.16 -23.57
C LEU A 43 3.29 1.55 -23.10
N ILE A 44 4.08 2.24 -23.93
CA ILE A 44 4.65 3.56 -23.64
C ILE A 44 3.55 4.54 -23.18
N GLY A 45 3.80 5.24 -22.07
CA GLY A 45 2.90 6.24 -21.50
C GLY A 45 1.69 5.68 -20.76
N LEU A 46 1.53 4.35 -20.71
CA LEU A 46 0.52 3.72 -19.86
C LEU A 46 1.09 3.50 -18.45
N ASP A 47 0.98 4.55 -17.64
CA ASP A 47 1.34 4.61 -16.22
C ASP A 47 0.39 5.58 -15.48
N ILE A 48 0.55 5.71 -14.16
CA ILE A 48 -0.31 6.58 -13.34
C ILE A 48 0.14 8.05 -13.34
N ASN A 49 1.12 8.44 -14.17
CA ASN A 49 1.68 9.78 -14.24
C ASN A 49 2.20 10.31 -12.88
N LEU A 50 2.94 9.47 -12.15
CA LEU A 50 3.37 9.75 -10.77
C LEU A 50 4.54 10.74 -10.70
N TYR A 51 5.54 10.59 -11.56
CA TYR A 51 6.83 11.29 -11.43
C TYR A 51 6.74 12.82 -11.43
N PRO A 52 5.85 13.49 -12.20
CA PRO A 52 5.68 14.94 -12.10
C PRO A 52 5.30 15.43 -10.72
N ILE A 53 4.51 14.64 -9.99
CA ILE A 53 3.98 15.01 -8.67
C ILE A 53 5.12 15.15 -7.65
N PHE A 54 6.20 14.37 -7.81
CA PHE A 54 7.39 14.47 -6.96
C PHE A 54 8.20 15.76 -7.20
N LEU A 55 8.13 16.35 -8.39
CA LEU A 55 8.76 17.65 -8.65
C LEU A 55 8.04 18.80 -7.92
N GLU A 56 6.78 18.58 -7.54
CA GLU A 56 5.97 19.52 -6.75
C GLU A 56 6.06 19.25 -5.22
N ASP A 57 6.98 18.37 -4.77
CA ASP A 57 7.12 17.88 -3.38
C ASP A 57 5.82 17.32 -2.75
N VAL A 58 4.91 16.81 -3.60
CA VAL A 58 3.71 16.10 -3.14
C VAL A 58 4.04 14.62 -2.97
N THR A 59 4.25 14.20 -1.72
CA THR A 59 4.75 12.83 -1.41
C THR A 59 3.90 12.10 -0.37
N GLY A 60 2.68 12.57 -0.10
CA GLY A 60 1.79 12.03 0.94
C GLY A 60 2.19 12.34 2.38
N ARG A 61 3.09 13.30 2.61
CA ARG A 61 3.51 13.71 3.96
C ARG A 61 2.31 14.22 4.75
N GLY A 62 2.17 13.75 6.00
CA GLY A 62 1.07 14.14 6.88
C GLY A 62 -0.19 13.31 6.70
N THR A 63 -0.18 12.33 5.79
CA THR A 63 -1.26 11.35 5.62
C THR A 63 -0.93 10.07 6.38
N ASN A 64 -1.93 9.49 7.03
CA ASN A 64 -1.91 8.19 7.68
C ASN A 64 -2.68 7.19 6.83
N VAL A 65 -1.96 6.21 6.26
CA VAL A 65 -2.51 5.13 5.45
C VAL A 65 -2.37 3.83 6.22
N VAL A 66 -3.45 3.04 6.29
CA VAL A 66 -3.45 1.75 6.97
C VAL A 66 -3.78 0.64 6.01
N ILE A 67 -2.96 -0.41 6.05
CA ILE A 67 -3.19 -1.66 5.33
C ILE A 67 -3.97 -2.60 6.23
N LEU A 68 -5.21 -2.90 5.86
CA LEU A 68 -6.11 -3.78 6.59
C LEU A 68 -6.07 -5.17 5.94
N ASP A 69 -5.23 -6.07 6.45
CA ASP A 69 -4.81 -7.27 5.71
C ASP A 69 -4.28 -8.42 6.61
N ASP A 70 -3.40 -9.28 6.09
CA ASP A 70 -2.80 -10.46 6.74
C ASP A 70 -1.57 -10.16 7.63
N GLY A 71 -0.96 -8.99 7.46
CA GLY A 71 0.17 -8.55 8.26
C GLY A 71 0.98 -7.42 7.63
N LEU A 72 1.91 -6.88 8.42
CA LEU A 72 2.85 -5.86 7.96
C LEU A 72 4.24 -6.14 8.53
N ASP A 73 5.24 -6.30 7.67
CA ASP A 73 6.64 -6.40 8.09
C ASP A 73 7.14 -5.03 8.53
N THR A 74 6.94 -4.73 9.81
CA THR A 74 7.32 -3.47 10.45
C THR A 74 8.83 -3.22 10.49
N SER A 75 9.65 -4.23 10.17
CA SER A 75 11.11 -4.12 10.09
C SER A 75 11.64 -4.19 8.67
N HIS A 76 10.77 -4.18 7.66
CA HIS A 76 11.21 -4.17 6.27
C HIS A 76 11.99 -2.88 6.01
N PRO A 77 13.20 -2.93 5.43
CA PRO A 77 14.06 -1.75 5.28
C PRO A 77 13.39 -0.64 4.46
N ASP A 78 12.51 -1.03 3.54
CA ASP A 78 11.75 -0.13 2.68
C ASP A 78 10.48 0.45 3.32
N LEU A 79 10.08 -0.02 4.51
CA LEU A 79 8.84 0.40 5.19
C LEU A 79 9.09 1.02 6.57
N GLN A 80 10.14 0.58 7.27
CA GLN A 80 10.35 0.86 8.70
C GLN A 80 10.38 2.36 9.05
N ALA A 81 10.84 3.23 8.14
CA ALA A 81 10.89 4.68 8.40
C ALA A 81 9.50 5.35 8.31
N ASN A 82 8.59 4.73 7.55
CA ASN A 82 7.21 5.19 7.39
C ASN A 82 6.24 4.45 8.32
N TYR A 83 6.63 3.32 8.90
CA TYR A 83 5.80 2.58 9.86
C TYR A 83 5.42 3.44 11.08
N ASP A 84 4.15 3.33 11.48
CA ASP A 84 3.59 3.99 12.65
C ASP A 84 2.77 2.99 13.49
N GLU A 85 3.28 2.69 14.69
CA GLU A 85 2.61 1.78 15.63
C GLU A 85 1.31 2.36 16.19
N THR A 86 1.16 3.69 16.20
CA THR A 86 -0.02 4.36 16.78
C THR A 86 -1.27 4.17 15.92
N ILE A 87 -1.13 3.74 14.67
CA ILE A 87 -2.23 3.40 13.75
C ILE A 87 -2.19 1.91 13.37
N SER A 88 -1.55 1.08 14.19
CA SER A 88 -1.35 -0.35 13.91
C SER A 88 -1.88 -1.26 15.02
N VAL A 89 -2.36 -2.45 14.66
CA VAL A 89 -2.80 -3.46 15.62
C VAL A 89 -2.86 -4.86 15.01
N ASN A 90 -2.61 -5.88 15.81
CA ASN A 90 -2.98 -7.26 15.51
C ASN A 90 -4.33 -7.62 16.13
N MET A 91 -5.26 -8.08 15.30
CA MET A 91 -6.58 -8.58 15.73
C MET A 91 -6.68 -10.10 15.73
N ASP A 92 -5.73 -10.82 15.12
CA ASP A 92 -5.65 -12.29 15.18
C ASP A 92 -4.95 -12.75 16.45
N ARG A 93 -5.76 -13.22 17.42
CA ARG A 93 -5.33 -13.76 18.72
C ARG A 93 -4.24 -12.91 19.38
N PRO A 94 -4.48 -11.59 19.62
CA PRO A 94 -3.44 -10.67 20.09
C PRO A 94 -2.79 -11.06 21.42
N GLN A 95 -3.48 -11.84 22.26
CA GLN A 95 -2.93 -12.34 23.52
C GLN A 95 -1.84 -13.40 23.31
N GLU A 96 -1.93 -14.17 22.22
CA GLU A 96 -0.95 -15.22 21.86
C GLU A 96 0.10 -14.68 20.88
N ASN A 97 -0.32 -13.82 19.95
CA ASN A 97 0.45 -13.37 18.80
C ASN A 97 1.10 -11.99 18.99
N GLY A 98 0.84 -11.32 20.12
CA GLY A 98 1.25 -9.94 20.38
C GLY A 98 0.40 -8.90 19.63
N LEU A 99 0.62 -7.63 19.94
CA LEU A 99 -0.14 -6.49 19.37
C LEU A 99 0.41 -5.95 18.05
N SER A 100 1.65 -6.31 17.69
CA SER A 100 2.26 -5.85 16.44
C SER A 100 1.57 -6.48 15.23
N PRO A 101 1.25 -5.71 14.17
CA PRO A 101 0.66 -6.26 12.95
C PRO A 101 1.60 -7.20 12.19
N ARG A 102 2.87 -7.33 12.61
CA ARG A 102 3.77 -8.39 12.13
C ARG A 102 3.34 -9.79 12.58
N GLY A 103 2.62 -9.87 13.71
CA GLY A 103 2.43 -11.13 14.43
C GLY A 103 3.68 -11.60 15.18
N PRO A 104 3.69 -12.85 15.66
CA PRO A 104 4.72 -13.33 16.59
C PRO A 104 6.02 -13.77 15.88
N ARG A 105 6.00 -13.87 14.55
CA ARG A 105 7.12 -14.45 13.79
C ARG A 105 8.13 -13.37 13.42
N LYS A 106 9.41 -13.67 13.64
CA LYS A 106 10.51 -12.80 13.19
C LYS A 106 10.54 -12.66 11.67
N ILE A 107 10.23 -13.73 10.93
CA ILE A 107 10.10 -13.71 9.47
C ILE A 107 8.62 -13.91 9.16
N ILE A 108 8.04 -12.96 8.45
CA ILE A 108 6.65 -13.09 8.00
C ILE A 108 6.58 -14.24 6.96
N PRO A 109 5.69 -15.21 7.13
CA PRO A 109 5.47 -16.26 6.15
C PRO A 109 4.98 -15.70 4.82
N GLU A 110 5.29 -16.37 3.73
CA GLU A 110 4.83 -15.97 2.38
C GLU A 110 3.31 -15.77 2.29
N ASN A 111 2.54 -16.63 2.97
CA ASN A 111 1.07 -16.56 3.01
C ASN A 111 0.50 -15.43 3.90
N ASP A 112 1.35 -14.76 4.69
CA ASP A 112 1.00 -13.58 5.50
C ASP A 112 1.73 -12.32 4.96
N GLY A 113 2.28 -12.40 3.75
CA GLY A 113 3.09 -11.35 3.14
C GLY A 113 2.31 -10.35 2.28
N HIS A 114 1.01 -10.55 2.09
CA HIS A 114 0.20 -9.76 1.17
C HIS A 114 0.11 -8.29 1.61
N GLY A 115 -0.21 -8.02 2.88
CA GLY A 115 -0.27 -6.68 3.42
C GLY A 115 1.07 -5.92 3.36
N THR A 116 2.20 -6.63 3.47
CA THR A 116 3.54 -6.02 3.30
C THR A 116 3.77 -5.55 1.86
N ARG A 117 3.28 -6.31 0.86
CA ARG A 117 3.36 -5.91 -0.55
C ARG A 117 2.47 -4.71 -0.85
N CYS A 118 1.25 -4.70 -0.32
CA CYS A 118 0.34 -3.56 -0.44
C CYS A 118 0.91 -2.30 0.23
N ALA A 119 1.54 -2.44 1.40
CA ALA A 119 2.23 -1.34 2.08
C ALA A 119 3.38 -0.75 1.24
N GLY A 120 4.14 -1.61 0.56
CA GLY A 120 5.19 -1.18 -0.37
C GLY A 120 4.65 -0.31 -1.50
N LEU A 121 3.57 -0.74 -2.15
CA LEU A 121 2.92 0.05 -3.20
C LEU A 121 2.41 1.40 -2.67
N ALA A 122 1.87 1.43 -1.46
CA ALA A 122 1.34 2.65 -0.86
C ALA A 122 2.46 3.64 -0.47
N GLY A 123 3.49 3.17 0.24
CA GLY A 123 4.41 4.06 0.93
C GLY A 123 5.79 3.49 1.21
N ALA A 124 6.32 2.62 0.34
CA ALA A 124 7.76 2.32 0.37
C ALA A 124 8.59 3.62 0.30
N VAL A 125 9.69 3.65 1.05
CA VAL A 125 10.48 4.86 1.26
C VAL A 125 11.33 5.13 0.02
N ILE A 126 11.15 6.31 -0.58
CA ILE A 126 11.97 6.72 -1.73
C ILE A 126 13.39 7.12 -1.29
N ASN A 127 14.37 6.82 -2.15
CA ASN A 127 15.78 7.17 -2.01
C ASN A 127 16.52 6.52 -0.83
N ASN A 128 16.15 5.30 -0.45
CA ASN A 128 16.80 4.54 0.61
C ASN A 128 17.75 3.44 0.08
N SER A 129 17.84 3.27 -1.24
CA SER A 129 18.68 2.26 -1.92
C SER A 129 18.23 0.82 -1.73
N PHE A 130 17.00 0.59 -1.28
CA PHE A 130 16.35 -0.71 -1.17
C PHE A 130 15.16 -0.76 -2.13
N CYS A 131 14.99 -1.90 -2.83
CA CYS A 131 13.81 -2.14 -3.66
C CYS A 131 13.44 -0.92 -4.54
N SER A 132 12.29 -0.30 -4.32
CA SER A 132 11.74 0.81 -5.12
C SER A 132 11.21 1.90 -4.19
N HIS A 133 10.07 2.52 -4.52
CA HIS A 133 9.37 3.50 -3.71
C HIS A 133 7.86 3.30 -3.83
N GLY A 134 7.08 3.83 -2.88
CA GLY A 134 5.62 3.85 -2.95
C GLY A 134 5.09 5.01 -3.76
N VAL A 135 3.77 5.04 -3.96
CA VAL A 135 3.05 6.20 -4.52
C VAL A 135 3.18 7.41 -3.61
N ALA A 136 3.09 7.21 -2.29
CA ALA A 136 3.16 8.24 -1.26
C ALA A 136 4.35 7.97 -0.31
N PRO A 137 5.59 8.17 -0.75
CA PRO A 137 6.78 7.66 -0.06
C PRO A 137 7.13 8.37 1.25
N LYS A 138 6.39 9.43 1.64
CA LYS A 138 6.53 10.10 2.94
C LYS A 138 5.24 10.03 3.78
N THR A 139 4.31 9.14 3.44
CA THR A 139 3.13 8.83 4.27
C THR A 139 3.53 8.09 5.53
N LYS A 140 2.68 8.12 6.56
CA LYS A 140 2.75 7.13 7.63
C LYS A 140 1.95 5.89 7.25
N LEU A 141 2.52 4.71 7.53
CA LEU A 141 1.97 3.41 7.24
C LEU A 141 1.62 2.68 8.54
N GLY A 142 0.37 2.29 8.69
CA GLY A 142 -0.07 1.35 9.72
C GLY A 142 -0.46 -0.01 9.13
N GLY A 143 -0.51 -1.02 9.98
CA GLY A 143 -1.02 -2.34 9.63
C GLY A 143 -2.11 -2.77 10.61
N ILE A 144 -3.22 -3.28 10.09
CA ILE A 144 -4.23 -4.00 10.88
C ILE A 144 -4.22 -5.45 10.40
N ARG A 145 -3.68 -6.35 11.23
CA ARG A 145 -3.61 -7.78 10.94
C ARG A 145 -4.91 -8.47 11.37
N MET A 146 -5.73 -8.88 10.41
CA MET A 146 -7.01 -9.55 10.68
C MET A 146 -7.32 -10.77 9.80
N LEU A 147 -6.59 -10.98 8.69
CA LEU A 147 -6.90 -12.05 7.73
C LEU A 147 -6.25 -13.42 8.04
N THR A 148 -5.44 -13.53 9.09
CA THR A 148 -4.72 -14.79 9.43
C THR A 148 -5.52 -15.76 10.29
N GLY A 149 -6.78 -15.43 10.59
CA GLY A 149 -7.70 -16.23 11.40
C GLY A 149 -9.13 -16.14 10.88
N LEU A 150 -10.11 -16.53 11.71
CA LEU A 150 -11.51 -16.42 11.35
C LEU A 150 -11.92 -14.95 11.23
N VAL A 151 -12.28 -14.53 10.02
CA VAL A 151 -12.85 -13.20 9.76
C VAL A 151 -14.35 -13.27 9.96
N THR A 152 -14.86 -12.45 10.87
CA THR A 152 -16.31 -12.31 11.14
C THR A 152 -16.71 -10.87 10.88
N ASP A 153 -18.01 -10.60 10.70
CA ASP A 153 -18.57 -9.25 10.59
C ASP A 153 -18.08 -8.31 11.70
N PHE A 154 -17.91 -8.82 12.92
CA PHE A 154 -17.38 -8.03 14.04
C PHE A 154 -15.89 -7.67 13.86
N VAL A 155 -15.08 -8.61 13.34
CA VAL A 155 -13.65 -8.35 13.07
C VAL A 155 -13.50 -7.34 11.94
N GLU A 156 -14.29 -7.46 10.86
CA GLU A 156 -14.36 -6.48 9.78
C GLU A 156 -14.74 -5.09 10.32
N ALA A 157 -15.83 -5.01 11.08
CA ALA A 157 -16.30 -3.76 11.66
C ALA A 157 -15.24 -3.10 12.54
N LYS A 158 -14.58 -3.89 13.39
CA LYS A 158 -13.52 -3.41 14.29
C LYS A 158 -12.30 -2.92 13.50
N GLY A 159 -11.92 -3.61 12.43
CA GLY A 159 -10.85 -3.19 11.53
C GLY A 159 -11.16 -1.85 10.85
N LEU A 160 -12.34 -1.75 10.25
CA LEU A 160 -12.80 -0.57 9.51
C LEU A 160 -13.05 0.68 10.38
N SER A 161 -13.25 0.50 11.69
CA SER A 161 -13.44 1.61 12.66
C SER A 161 -12.21 1.88 13.52
N TYR A 162 -11.15 1.07 13.38
CA TYR A 162 -9.98 1.19 14.23
C TYR A 162 -9.34 2.55 14.06
N LYS A 163 -9.31 3.37 15.12
CA LYS A 163 -8.67 4.70 15.12
C LYS A 163 -9.04 5.56 13.90
N VAL A 164 -10.30 5.51 13.49
CA VAL A 164 -10.84 6.28 12.35
C VAL A 164 -10.65 7.78 12.55
N GLU A 165 -10.45 8.25 13.78
CA GLU A 165 -10.08 9.61 14.13
C GLU A 165 -8.68 10.02 13.65
N LEU A 166 -7.74 9.08 13.54
CA LEU A 166 -6.35 9.32 13.14
C LEU A 166 -6.05 8.89 11.70
N ILE A 167 -6.69 7.84 11.21
CA ILE A 167 -6.40 7.25 9.90
C ILE A 167 -7.11 8.06 8.80
N ASN A 168 -6.40 8.35 7.72
CA ASN A 168 -6.96 9.05 6.57
C ASN A 168 -7.44 8.09 5.48
N ILE A 169 -6.72 6.99 5.26
CA ILE A 169 -7.00 6.03 4.20
C ILE A 169 -6.87 4.62 4.74
N PHE A 170 -7.91 3.81 4.52
CA PHE A 170 -7.87 2.36 4.68
C PHE A 170 -7.67 1.72 3.32
N CYS A 171 -6.68 0.85 3.19
CA CYS A 171 -6.41 0.05 2.01
C CYS A 171 -6.73 -1.42 2.33
N SER A 172 -7.70 -1.96 1.60
CA SER A 172 -8.19 -3.34 1.75
C SER A 172 -8.19 -4.01 0.39
N SER A 173 -7.71 -5.24 0.31
CA SER A 173 -7.70 -6.06 -0.91
C SER A 173 -8.18 -7.48 -0.59
N TRP A 174 -9.33 -7.55 0.08
CA TRP A 174 -10.01 -8.76 0.52
C TRP A 174 -11.52 -8.56 0.37
N GLY A 175 -12.27 -9.67 0.41
CA GLY A 175 -13.70 -9.67 0.23
C GLY A 175 -14.24 -11.10 0.12
N PRO A 176 -15.45 -11.27 -0.41
CA PRO A 176 -15.99 -12.59 -0.74
C PRO A 176 -15.10 -13.31 -1.76
N SER A 177 -15.27 -14.63 -1.88
CA SER A 177 -14.53 -15.43 -2.86
C SER A 177 -14.80 -14.97 -4.30
N ASP A 178 -13.73 -14.77 -5.08
CA ASP A 178 -13.79 -14.43 -6.52
C ASP A 178 -14.00 -15.69 -7.41
N ASP A 179 -14.93 -16.57 -7.03
CA ASP A 179 -15.19 -17.84 -7.72
C ASP A 179 -16.27 -17.74 -8.83
N GLY A 180 -16.82 -16.54 -9.03
CA GLY A 180 -17.89 -16.28 -10.00
C GLY A 180 -19.27 -16.82 -9.60
N ILE A 181 -19.42 -17.37 -8.39
CA ILE A 181 -20.69 -17.91 -7.88
C ILE A 181 -21.07 -17.35 -6.50
N THR A 182 -20.11 -16.80 -5.76
CA THR A 182 -20.33 -16.18 -4.46
C THR A 182 -20.85 -14.75 -4.62
N MET A 183 -21.93 -14.44 -3.90
CA MET A 183 -22.48 -13.09 -3.79
C MET A 183 -22.69 -12.78 -2.32
N ASP A 184 -21.90 -11.84 -1.80
CA ASP A 184 -21.98 -11.39 -0.41
C ASP A 184 -21.67 -9.89 -0.34
N LEU A 185 -22.00 -9.27 0.80
CA LEU A 185 -21.84 -7.85 1.08
C LEU A 185 -21.36 -7.69 2.52
N PRO A 186 -20.83 -6.53 2.92
CA PRO A 186 -20.62 -6.26 4.35
C PRO A 186 -21.89 -6.51 5.16
N HIS A 187 -21.79 -7.21 6.28
CA HIS A 187 -22.92 -7.50 7.17
C HIS A 187 -23.20 -6.28 8.06
N LYS A 188 -24.03 -6.44 9.09
CA LYS A 188 -24.58 -5.31 9.85
C LYS A 188 -23.47 -4.46 10.46
N TYR A 189 -22.53 -5.07 11.20
CA TYR A 189 -21.53 -4.31 11.94
C TYR A 189 -20.52 -3.64 10.99
N ALA A 190 -20.10 -4.33 9.93
CA ALA A 190 -19.22 -3.76 8.92
C ALA A 190 -19.87 -2.57 8.20
N LYS A 191 -21.17 -2.67 7.85
CA LYS A 191 -21.94 -1.55 7.28
C LYS A 191 -22.05 -0.36 8.23
N ASP A 192 -22.32 -0.62 9.51
CA ASP A 192 -22.41 0.43 10.53
C ASP A 192 -21.04 1.11 10.70
N SER A 193 -19.95 0.36 10.68
CA SER A 193 -18.57 0.86 10.76
C SER A 193 -18.20 1.75 9.57
N LEU A 194 -18.53 1.33 8.34
CA LEU A 194 -18.34 2.14 7.14
C LEU A 194 -19.14 3.46 7.22
N SER A 195 -20.39 3.38 7.67
CA SER A 195 -21.25 4.56 7.84
C SER A 195 -20.69 5.52 8.88
N HIS A 196 -20.14 4.97 9.97
CA HIS A 196 -19.50 5.75 11.02
C HIS A 196 -18.25 6.48 10.50
N GLY A 197 -17.39 5.80 9.73
CA GLY A 197 -16.18 6.40 9.18
C GLY A 197 -16.44 7.55 8.21
N LEU A 198 -17.53 7.48 7.43
CA LEU A 198 -17.93 8.54 6.49
C LEU A 198 -18.57 9.76 7.17
N ALA A 199 -19.10 9.60 8.39
CA ALA A 199 -19.79 10.67 9.11
C ALA A 199 -18.84 11.60 9.90
N LYS A 200 -17.53 11.37 9.81
CA LYS A 200 -16.48 12.09 10.55
C LYS A 200 -16.02 13.35 9.83
#